data_AF-Q01798-F1
#
_entry.id   AF-Q01798-F1
#
_cell.length_a   1.000
_cell.length_b   1.000
_cell.length_c   1.000
_cell.angle_alpha   90.00
_cell.angle_beta   90.00
_cell.angle_gamma   90.00
#
_symmetry.space_group_name_H-M   'P 1'
#
loop_
_entity.id
_entity.type
_entity.pdbx_description
1 polymer ?
#
loop_
_entity_poly.entity_id
_entity_poly.type
_entity_poly.pdbx_seq_one_letter_code
_entity_poly.pdbx_strand_id
1 'polypeptide(L)' 'IRTHTLPCKCPICGKAFSRPWLLQGHTTHHTGEKPFSCQHCNRAFA' A
#
# COMPACT_ATOMS: atom_id res chain seq x y z
N ILE A 1 -17.74 20.14 9.30
CA ILE A 1 -17.59 18.99 8.37
C ILE A 1 -16.61 18.00 8.96
N ARG A 2 -17.02 16.75 9.24
CA ARG A 2 -16.06 15.70 9.63
C ARG A 2 -15.27 15.34 8.37
N THR A 3 -14.22 16.10 8.09
CA THR A 3 -13.25 15.70 7.08
C THR A 3 -12.75 14.34 7.50
N HIS A 4 -13.12 13.31 6.74
CA HIS A 4 -12.42 12.02 6.77
C HIS A 4 -11.01 12.30 6.24
N THR A 5 -10.19 13.01 7.02
CA THR A 5 -8.76 13.15 6.81
C THR A 5 -8.17 11.79 7.10
N LEU A 6 -8.31 10.90 6.13
CA LEU A 6 -7.58 9.67 6.06
C LEU A 6 -6.09 10.07 6.02
N PRO A 7 -5.32 9.76 7.08
CA PRO A 7 -3.97 10.32 7.27
C PRO A 7 -3.00 9.84 6.19
N CYS A 8 -3.33 8.71 5.55
CA CYS A 8 -2.47 8.02 4.61
C CYS A 8 -3.06 8.16 3.20
N LYS A 9 -2.56 9.13 2.41
CA LYS A 9 -2.94 9.30 1.00
C LYS A 9 -1.90 8.65 0.09
N CYS A 10 -2.38 7.96 -0.95
CA CYS A 10 -1.54 7.42 -2.01
C CYS A 10 -0.96 8.56 -2.85
N PRO A 11 0.37 8.66 -2.98
CA PRO A 11 1.01 9.70 -3.79
C PRO A 11 0.80 9.51 -5.29
N ILE A 12 0.34 8.33 -5.73
CA ILE A 12 0.23 7.96 -7.15
C ILE A 12 -1.18 8.22 -7.69
N CYS A 13 -2.23 7.84 -6.96
CA CYS A 13 -3.63 8.03 -7.40
C CYS A 13 -4.46 8.93 -6.48
N GLY A 14 -3.92 9.40 -5.35
CA GLY A 14 -4.64 10.26 -4.41
C GLY A 14 -5.67 9.55 -3.53
N LYS A 15 -5.85 8.21 -3.66
CA LYS A 15 -6.72 7.43 -2.77
C LYS A 15 -6.24 7.54 -1.33
N ALA A 16 -7.18 7.72 -0.41
CA ALA A 16 -6.85 7.88 1.00
C ALA A 16 -7.32 6.66 1.81
N PHE A 17 -6.54 6.28 2.82
CA PHE A 17 -6.73 5.08 3.64
C PHE A 17 -6.75 5.43 5.13
N SER A 18 -7.53 4.68 5.91
CA SER A 18 -7.69 4.90 7.35
C SER A 18 -6.51 4.38 8.16
N ARG A 19 -5.69 3.50 7.57
CA ARG A 19 -4.55 2.86 8.21
C ARG A 19 -3.34 2.82 7.25
N PRO A 20 -2.11 2.95 7.75
CA PRO A 20 -0.91 2.96 6.93
C PRO A 20 -0.64 1.63 6.20
N TRP A 21 -0.95 0.48 6.81
CA TRP A 21 -0.77 -0.83 6.15
C TRP A 21 -1.71 -1.03 4.95
N LEU A 22 -2.91 -0.43 4.97
CA LEU A 22 -3.81 -0.41 3.82
C LEU A 22 -3.22 0.44 2.68
N LEU A 23 -2.62 1.59 3.02
CA LEU A 23 -1.89 2.40 2.06
C LEU A 23 -0.70 1.63 1.49
N GLN A 24 0.09 0.96 2.33
CA GLN A 24 1.27 0.20 1.92
C GLN A 24 0.91 -0.93 0.94
N GLY A 25 -0.08 -1.76 1.29
CA GLY A 25 -0.60 -2.81 0.39
C GLY A 25 -1.27 -2.22 -0.86
N HIS A 26 -1.82 -1.01 -0.79
CA HIS A 26 -2.29 -0.31 -1.98
C HIS A 26 -1.15 0.17 -2.88
N THR A 27 -0.06 0.71 -2.31
CA THR A 27 1.06 1.24 -3.08
C THR A 27 1.81 0.17 -3.84
N THR A 28 1.89 -1.07 -3.32
CA THR A 28 2.50 -2.20 -4.03
C THR A 28 1.79 -2.52 -5.35
N HIS A 29 0.48 -2.23 -5.47
CA HIS A 29 -0.23 -2.36 -6.75
C HIS A 29 0.23 -1.34 -7.80
N HIS A 30 0.75 -0.19 -7.39
CA HIS A 30 1.27 0.82 -8.29
C HIS A 30 2.75 0.60 -8.61
N THR A 31 3.57 0.33 -7.60
CA THR A 31 5.02 0.19 -7.77
C THR A 31 5.44 -1.22 -8.21
N GLY A 32 4.56 -2.21 -8.04
CA GLY A 32 4.91 -3.62 -8.20
C GLY A 32 5.90 -4.11 -7.15
N GLU A 33 6.19 -3.29 -6.13
CA GLU A 33 7.13 -3.65 -5.07
C GLU A 33 6.55 -4.79 -4.25
N LYS A 34 7.33 -5.87 -4.19
CA LYS A 34 7.03 -7.06 -3.43
C LYS A 34 8.14 -7.23 -2.39
N PRO A 35 8.09 -6.48 -1.27
CA PRO A 35 9.17 -6.46 -0.28
C PRO A 35 9.36 -7.82 0.40
N PHE A 36 8.35 -8.69 0.37
CA PHE A 36 8.42 -10.01 0.98
C PHE A 36 8.70 -11.07 -0.08
N SER A 37 9.93 -11.58 -0.14
CA SER A 37 10.27 -12.74 -0.98
C SER A 37 10.24 -14.02 -0.16
N CYS A 38 9.55 -15.05 -0.67
CA CYS A 38 9.67 -16.39 -0.11
C CYS A 38 10.96 -17.03 -0.62
N GLN A 39 11.92 -17.30 0.28
CA GLN A 39 13.20 -17.91 -0.05
C GLN A 39 13.08 -19.35 -0.59
N HIS A 40 11.95 -20.03 -0.35
CA HIS A 40 11.74 -21.41 -0.82
C HIS A 40 11.17 -21.52 -2.23
N CYS A 41 10.35 -20.56 -2.67
CA CYS A 41 9.72 -20.59 -3.99
C CYS A 41 10.04 -19.38 -4.88
N ASN A 42 10.91 -18.47 -4.42
CA ASN A 42 11.26 -17.20 -5.08
C ASN A 42 10.06 -16.35 -5.50
N ARG A 43 8.89 -16.56 -4.89
CA ARG A 43 7.71 -15.74 -5.11
C ARG A 43 7.78 -14.53 -4.21
N ALA A 44 7.69 -13.36 -4.83
CA ALA A 44 7.63 -12.10 -4.12
C ALA A 44 6.16 -11.70 -3.91
N PHE A 45 5.84 -11.28 -2.69
CA PHE A 45 4.54 -10.93 -2.17
C PHE A 45 4.56 -9.48 -1.65
N ALA A 46 3.39 -8.85 -1.70
CA ALA A 46 3.14 -7.51 -1.19
C ALA A 46 2.63 -7.56 0.25
#